data_AF-A0A836SMU0-F1
#
_entry.id   AF-A0A836SMU0-F1
#
_cell.length_a   1.000
_cell.length_b   1.000
_cell.length_c   1.000
_cell.angle_alpha   90.00
_cell.angle_beta   90.00
_cell.angle_gamma   90.00
#
_symmetry.space_group_name_H-M   'P 1'
#
loop_
_entity.id
_entity.type
_entity.pdbx_description
1 polymer ?
#
loop_
_entity_poly.entity_id
_entity_poly.type
_entity_poly.pdbx_seq_one_letter_code
_entity_poly.pdbx_strand_id
1 'polypeptide(L)'
;YRDRSVVAGYDLLNEPFEPPFDILLAFYDRLYAAIRGVDGRHIIFMEDGFQGLHKFPNPQSVGWSNVVFSFHYYPSNPGESFRAAGRIIPKFARTGIAYDIPLYVGEFNTIDLRRGGADLLKRYCEVFDYYGWPWSMWSFKVLMLDRDVNWGIVGYVDEPRPLVLSAVTPREVTDFILGLRSDRLEINRTMATALSWRRRWGEKIASGLWDSHFVSDLRSAFLLPGTPGKLRIEWQWSPPNIGYWAGGDSVVFALDVPQDGNYELRLVLSHDGDGCNASVFLDGVHLANYSIHSTGSWRRYEPFSLGIWRIQAGRHYLRIRPAGESESFINLRGVVGILSTNEPANPMASEIVLGPFLAELPERSAFRVEWDQDVPDIGFWRSRAPVRWRIPSIPEGQYDVVVVYSSPHDATRFTLTVDGSLRQGKTLYSTGGWHRFHEVGLGTIHLQPGPHCFDAVWQTTSKEGAGNLRNIRLVRMTARKSMAKAADGAILADDGAKAEKPDLARDR
;
A
#
# COMPACT_ATOMS: atom_id res chain seq x y z
N TYR A 1 -24.29 23.67 1.43
CA TYR A 1 -23.26 24.71 1.40
C TYR A 1 -22.70 24.95 -0.01
N ARG A 2 -23.47 24.69 -1.09
CA ARG A 2 -22.96 24.60 -2.47
C ARG A 2 -22.25 25.84 -3.03
N ASP A 3 -22.63 27.02 -2.53
CA ASP A 3 -22.11 28.32 -2.97
C ASP A 3 -21.15 28.94 -1.93
N ARG A 4 -20.71 28.15 -0.94
CA ARG A 4 -19.84 28.60 0.15
C ARG A 4 -18.41 28.11 -0.06
N SER A 5 -17.58 28.91 -0.72
CA SER A 5 -16.15 28.60 -0.98
C SER A 5 -15.29 28.37 0.27
N VAL A 6 -15.77 28.76 1.46
CA VAL A 6 -15.11 28.48 2.74
C VAL A 6 -15.22 27.01 3.15
N VAL A 7 -16.18 26.26 2.58
CA VAL A 7 -16.29 24.82 2.78
C VAL A 7 -15.36 24.15 1.77
N ALA A 8 -14.41 23.33 2.23
CA ALA A 8 -13.51 22.61 1.32
C ALA A 8 -14.22 21.40 0.64
N GLY A 9 -15.09 20.73 1.40
CA GLY A 9 -15.84 19.57 0.93
C GLY A 9 -16.80 19.02 1.97
N TYR A 10 -17.39 17.87 1.66
CA TYR A 10 -18.34 17.17 2.52
C TYR A 10 -17.75 15.82 2.95
N ASP A 11 -17.49 15.67 4.24
CA ASP A 11 -17.26 14.36 4.82
C ASP A 11 -18.60 13.64 5.00
N LEU A 12 -18.74 12.46 4.40
CA LEU A 12 -20.02 11.79 4.32
C LEU A 12 -20.43 11.14 5.64
N LEU A 13 -19.48 10.52 6.33
CA LEU A 13 -19.76 9.77 7.54
C LEU A 13 -18.48 9.52 8.32
N ASN A 14 -18.41 10.07 9.52
CA ASN A 14 -17.30 9.86 10.43
C ASN A 14 -17.32 8.45 11.02
N GLU A 15 -16.21 7.73 10.93
CA GLU A 15 -15.98 6.43 11.57
C GLU A 15 -17.12 5.39 11.40
N PRO A 16 -17.51 4.99 10.17
CA PRO A 16 -18.51 3.93 9.98
C PRO A 16 -17.94 2.52 10.23
N PHE A 17 -17.58 2.21 11.47
CA PHE A 17 -16.90 0.97 11.85
C PHE A 17 -17.80 -0.28 11.87
N GLU A 18 -19.10 -0.14 12.16
CA GLU A 18 -20.00 -1.30 12.33
C GLU A 18 -20.59 -1.91 11.04
N PRO A 19 -21.08 -1.13 10.06
CA PRO A 19 -21.86 -1.71 8.97
C PRO A 19 -20.97 -2.58 8.05
N PRO A 20 -21.53 -3.66 7.47
CA PRO A 20 -20.86 -4.37 6.37
C PRO A 20 -20.46 -3.40 5.26
N PHE A 21 -19.23 -3.54 4.75
CA PHE A 21 -18.65 -2.56 3.84
C PHE A 21 -19.45 -2.37 2.53
N ASP A 22 -20.12 -3.41 2.04
CA ASP A 22 -20.99 -3.31 0.85
C ASP A 22 -22.24 -2.45 1.09
N ILE A 23 -22.80 -2.48 2.31
CA ILE A 23 -23.87 -1.57 2.74
C ILE A 23 -23.35 -0.14 2.83
N LEU A 24 -22.14 0.06 3.36
CA LEU A 24 -21.50 1.37 3.43
C LEU A 24 -21.27 1.95 2.02
N LEU A 25 -20.73 1.16 1.10
CA LEU A 25 -20.52 1.58 -0.30
C LEU A 25 -21.84 1.97 -0.98
N ALA A 26 -22.90 1.17 -0.84
CA ALA A 26 -24.21 1.49 -1.40
C ALA A 26 -24.81 2.77 -0.80
N PHE A 27 -24.53 3.04 0.47
CA PHE A 27 -24.92 4.30 1.12
C PHE A 27 -24.12 5.49 0.58
N TYR A 28 -22.81 5.36 0.42
CA TYR A 28 -21.95 6.37 -0.20
C TYR A 28 -22.34 6.67 -1.64
N ASP A 29 -22.70 5.68 -2.45
CA ASP A 29 -23.22 5.90 -3.80
C ASP A 29 -24.46 6.81 -3.81
N ARG A 30 -25.40 6.57 -2.87
CA ARG A 30 -26.62 7.37 -2.73
C ARG A 30 -26.31 8.80 -2.29
N LEU A 31 -25.42 8.97 -1.31
CA LEU A 31 -25.00 10.29 -0.84
C LEU A 31 -24.24 11.06 -1.93
N TYR A 32 -23.33 10.40 -2.64
CA TYR A 32 -22.60 10.96 -3.77
C TYR A 32 -23.57 11.48 -4.84
N ALA A 33 -24.51 10.65 -5.28
CA ALA A 33 -25.51 11.04 -6.28
C ALA A 33 -26.39 12.21 -5.81
N ALA A 34 -26.83 12.19 -4.55
CA ALA A 34 -27.65 13.26 -3.97
C ALA A 34 -26.88 14.59 -3.91
N ILE A 35 -25.60 14.56 -3.47
CA ILE A 35 -24.75 15.75 -3.41
C ILE A 35 -24.46 16.26 -4.82
N ARG A 36 -24.06 15.39 -5.76
CA ARG A 36 -23.74 15.79 -7.14
C ARG A 36 -24.94 16.28 -7.94
N GLY A 37 -26.17 15.91 -7.54
CA GLY A 37 -27.40 16.51 -8.07
C GLY A 37 -27.58 17.99 -7.72
N VAL A 38 -26.84 18.51 -6.73
CA VAL A 38 -26.93 19.91 -6.25
C VAL A 38 -25.59 20.66 -6.36
N ASP A 39 -24.47 19.96 -6.20
CA ASP A 39 -23.12 20.51 -6.04
C ASP A 39 -22.06 19.66 -6.74
N GLY A 40 -21.62 20.10 -7.92
CA GLY A 40 -20.55 19.47 -8.67
C GLY A 40 -19.13 19.92 -8.29
N ARG A 41 -18.97 20.86 -7.35
CA ARG A 41 -17.70 21.59 -7.15
C ARG A 41 -16.93 21.13 -5.93
N HIS A 42 -17.62 20.94 -4.81
CA HIS A 42 -16.98 20.58 -3.54
C HIS A 42 -16.44 19.15 -3.55
N ILE A 43 -15.32 18.93 -2.86
CA ILE A 43 -14.74 17.61 -2.66
C ILE A 43 -15.71 16.76 -1.83
N ILE A 44 -15.79 15.46 -2.10
CA ILE A 44 -16.48 14.49 -1.23
C ILE A 44 -15.41 13.59 -0.60
N PHE A 45 -15.38 13.55 0.73
CA PHE A 45 -14.48 12.68 1.50
C PHE A 45 -15.20 11.37 1.79
N MET A 46 -14.58 10.26 1.41
CA MET A 46 -15.10 8.90 1.64
C MET A 46 -14.23 8.23 2.72
N GLU A 47 -14.73 8.17 3.96
CA GLU A 47 -14.02 7.53 5.06
C GLU A 47 -14.13 6.00 5.03
N ASP A 48 -13.02 5.31 5.26
CA ASP A 48 -12.99 3.84 5.33
C ASP A 48 -13.58 3.26 6.62
N GLY A 49 -13.78 4.09 7.64
CA GLY A 49 -14.29 3.69 8.94
C GLY A 49 -13.45 2.62 9.64
N PHE A 50 -12.12 2.66 9.49
CA PHE A 50 -11.19 1.63 9.98
C PHE A 50 -11.38 0.24 9.35
N GLN A 51 -12.20 0.12 8.31
CA GLN A 51 -12.42 -1.16 7.64
C GLN A 51 -11.35 -1.45 6.57
N GLY A 52 -10.56 -0.45 6.19
CA GLY A 52 -9.45 -0.54 5.24
C GLY A 52 -9.75 0.10 3.88
N LEU A 53 -8.96 1.12 3.52
CA LEU A 53 -9.03 1.83 2.22
C LEU A 53 -9.09 0.91 0.99
N HIS A 54 -8.40 -0.24 1.03
CA HIS A 54 -8.32 -1.18 -0.08
C HIS A 54 -9.69 -1.78 -0.49
N LYS A 55 -10.69 -1.70 0.40
CA LYS A 55 -12.05 -2.20 0.12
C LYS A 55 -12.83 -1.26 -0.80
N PHE A 56 -12.44 0.01 -0.89
CA PHE A 56 -13.05 0.92 -1.85
C PHE A 56 -12.75 0.47 -3.29
N PRO A 57 -13.72 0.62 -4.20
CA PRO A 57 -13.45 0.46 -5.62
C PRO A 57 -12.54 1.58 -6.14
N ASN A 58 -11.92 1.39 -7.31
CA ASN A 58 -11.37 2.52 -8.04
C ASN A 58 -12.52 3.51 -8.36
N PRO A 59 -12.45 4.78 -7.92
CA PRO A 59 -13.51 5.76 -8.14
C PRO A 59 -13.99 5.87 -9.59
N GLN A 60 -13.07 5.80 -10.56
CA GLN A 60 -13.40 5.91 -11.98
C GLN A 60 -14.32 4.76 -12.44
N SER A 61 -14.11 3.54 -11.92
CA SER A 61 -14.90 2.35 -12.29
C SER A 61 -16.36 2.40 -11.82
N VAL A 62 -16.65 3.24 -10.82
CA VAL A 62 -18.00 3.46 -10.27
C VAL A 62 -18.55 4.84 -10.63
N GLY A 63 -17.84 5.61 -11.46
CA GLY A 63 -18.27 6.92 -11.92
C GLY A 63 -18.15 8.03 -10.87
N TRP A 64 -17.38 7.81 -9.80
CA TRP A 64 -17.08 8.83 -8.82
C TRP A 64 -15.97 9.75 -9.32
N SER A 65 -16.22 11.05 -9.25
CA SER A 65 -15.29 12.14 -9.56
C SER A 65 -15.22 13.18 -8.45
N ASN A 66 -14.06 13.83 -8.34
CA ASN A 66 -13.76 14.84 -7.32
C ASN A 66 -14.04 14.32 -5.90
N VAL A 67 -13.53 13.12 -5.64
CA VAL A 67 -13.57 12.43 -4.34
C VAL A 67 -12.15 12.28 -3.81
N VAL A 68 -12.01 12.22 -2.49
CA VAL A 68 -10.79 11.76 -1.84
C VAL A 68 -11.15 10.64 -0.88
N PHE A 69 -10.24 9.68 -0.69
CA PHE A 69 -10.43 8.68 0.35
C PHE A 69 -9.80 9.18 1.65
N SER A 70 -10.52 8.98 2.74
CA SER A 70 -10.13 9.39 4.07
C SER A 70 -9.89 8.17 4.95
N PHE A 71 -8.85 8.24 5.77
CA PHE A 71 -8.59 7.25 6.81
C PHE A 71 -8.22 7.95 8.11
N HIS A 72 -8.51 7.28 9.22
CA HIS A 72 -8.13 7.74 10.55
C HIS A 72 -6.96 6.90 11.08
N TYR A 73 -6.14 7.51 11.94
CA TYR A 73 -5.04 6.79 12.57
C TYR A 73 -4.87 7.09 14.05
N TYR A 74 -5.07 6.06 14.86
CA TYR A 74 -4.89 6.08 16.30
C TYR A 74 -4.16 4.81 16.73
N PRO A 75 -2.94 4.90 17.28
CA PRO A 75 -2.19 3.72 17.65
C PRO A 75 -2.83 3.03 18.86
N SER A 76 -2.99 1.70 18.82
CA SER A 76 -3.56 0.95 19.95
C SER A 76 -2.60 0.88 21.15
N ASN A 77 -1.29 0.90 20.89
CA ASN A 77 -0.25 0.76 21.90
C ASN A 77 1.07 1.48 21.52
N PRO A 78 2.00 1.66 22.47
CA PRO A 78 3.27 2.37 22.21
C PRO A 78 4.14 1.72 21.13
N GLY A 79 4.15 0.38 21.05
CA GLY A 79 4.94 -0.35 20.08
C GLY A 79 4.43 -0.16 18.65
N GLU A 80 3.11 -0.20 18.46
CA GLU A 80 2.46 0.15 17.20
C GLU A 80 2.76 1.60 16.83
N SER A 81 2.56 2.53 17.77
CA SER A 81 2.81 3.95 17.56
C SER A 81 4.21 4.23 17.03
N PHE A 82 5.22 3.60 17.62
CA PHE A 82 6.62 3.74 17.20
C PHE A 82 6.88 3.20 15.79
N ARG A 83 6.25 2.08 15.42
CA ARG A 83 6.43 1.44 14.10
C ARG A 83 5.58 2.09 13.00
N ALA A 84 4.57 2.87 13.38
CA ALA A 84 3.55 3.44 12.49
C ALA A 84 4.15 4.09 11.25
N ALA A 85 5.03 5.07 11.44
CA ALA A 85 5.63 5.84 10.37
C ALA A 85 6.39 4.96 9.36
N GLY A 86 7.17 3.99 9.84
CA GLY A 86 8.04 3.18 8.99
C GLY A 86 7.35 1.99 8.32
N ARG A 87 6.22 1.51 8.86
CA ARG A 87 5.60 0.24 8.45
C ARG A 87 4.08 0.28 8.23
N ILE A 88 3.33 1.01 9.06
CA ILE A 88 1.86 0.96 9.02
C ILE A 88 1.32 2.05 8.09
N ILE A 89 1.74 3.30 8.29
CA ILE A 89 1.29 4.44 7.48
C ILE A 89 1.57 4.23 5.97
N PRO A 90 2.73 3.69 5.54
CA PRO A 90 2.97 3.38 4.13
C PRO A 90 1.98 2.37 3.51
N LYS A 91 1.23 1.59 4.30
CA LYS A 91 0.19 0.70 3.77
C LYS A 91 -0.98 1.46 3.17
N PHE A 92 -1.40 2.56 3.81
CA PHE A 92 -2.48 3.41 3.29
C PHE A 92 -2.11 3.98 1.92
N ALA A 93 -0.83 4.33 1.71
CA ALA A 93 -0.32 4.85 0.44
C ALA A 93 -0.60 3.91 -0.73
N ARG A 94 -0.58 2.59 -0.52
CA ARG A 94 -0.70 1.59 -1.59
C ARG A 94 -2.00 1.73 -2.37
N THR A 95 -3.13 2.01 -1.70
CA THR A 95 -4.42 2.23 -2.38
C THR A 95 -4.40 3.54 -3.17
N GLY A 96 -3.85 4.61 -2.58
CA GLY A 96 -3.68 5.90 -3.25
C GLY A 96 -2.82 5.79 -4.51
N ILE A 97 -1.69 5.09 -4.41
CA ILE A 97 -0.78 4.82 -5.52
C ILE A 97 -1.48 3.96 -6.57
N ALA A 98 -2.15 2.87 -6.18
CA ALA A 98 -2.77 1.92 -7.12
C ALA A 98 -3.93 2.51 -7.93
N TYR A 99 -4.75 3.38 -7.32
CA TYR A 99 -5.89 4.00 -7.99
C TYR A 99 -5.60 5.39 -8.53
N ASP A 100 -4.40 5.92 -8.30
CA ASP A 100 -4.03 7.30 -8.62
C ASP A 100 -4.99 8.33 -8.01
N ILE A 101 -5.20 8.21 -6.69
CA ILE A 101 -6.12 9.07 -5.94
C ILE A 101 -5.42 9.77 -4.77
N PRO A 102 -5.80 11.03 -4.46
CA PRO A 102 -5.35 11.69 -3.25
C PRO A 102 -5.97 11.04 -2.01
N LEU A 103 -5.18 11.00 -0.93
CA LEU A 103 -5.65 10.57 0.40
C LEU A 103 -5.72 11.76 1.34
N TYR A 104 -6.69 11.72 2.25
CA TYR A 104 -6.85 12.67 3.35
C TYR A 104 -6.73 11.92 4.68
N VAL A 105 -5.98 12.47 5.63
CA VAL A 105 -5.97 11.93 6.99
C VAL A 105 -7.05 12.67 7.78
N GLY A 106 -8.23 12.07 7.87
CA GLY A 106 -9.43 12.71 8.40
C GLY A 106 -9.31 13.06 9.88
N GLU A 107 -8.80 12.12 10.66
CA GLU A 107 -8.53 12.27 12.08
C GLU A 107 -7.33 11.43 12.48
N PHE A 108 -6.47 11.99 13.33
CA PHE A 108 -5.39 11.23 13.95
C PHE A 108 -4.94 11.88 15.26
N ASN A 109 -4.39 11.06 16.15
CA ASN A 109 -3.67 11.50 17.34
C ASN A 109 -2.77 10.37 17.88
N THR A 110 -1.81 10.69 18.73
CA THR A 110 -1.12 9.69 19.56
C THR A 110 -1.90 9.28 20.81
N ILE A 111 -3.05 9.92 21.07
CA ILE A 111 -3.97 9.75 22.21
C ILE A 111 -3.37 10.24 23.54
N ASP A 112 -2.17 9.80 23.90
CA ASP A 112 -1.55 10.09 25.18
C ASP A 112 0.00 10.11 25.10
N LEU A 113 0.66 10.48 26.19
CA LEU A 113 2.12 10.49 26.28
C LEU A 113 2.76 9.10 26.13
N ARG A 114 2.13 8.04 26.63
CA ARG A 114 2.69 6.67 26.58
C ARG A 114 2.67 6.11 25.16
N ARG A 115 1.66 6.46 24.39
CA ARG A 115 1.48 6.10 22.97
C ARG A 115 2.22 7.06 22.03
N GLY A 116 3.21 7.80 22.51
CA GLY A 116 4.18 8.51 21.67
C GLY A 116 4.21 10.02 21.82
N GLY A 117 3.26 10.61 22.54
CA GLY A 117 3.32 12.03 22.85
C GLY A 117 3.25 12.92 21.61
N ALA A 118 3.73 14.15 21.79
CA ALA A 118 3.87 15.12 20.70
C ALA A 118 4.99 14.74 19.70
N ASP A 119 5.97 13.93 20.11
CA ASP A 119 7.11 13.55 19.25
C ASP A 119 6.68 12.64 18.09
N LEU A 120 5.88 11.61 18.38
CA LEU A 120 5.34 10.75 17.34
C LEU A 120 4.20 11.42 16.58
N LEU A 121 3.43 12.32 17.20
CA LEU A 121 2.47 13.17 16.48
C LEU A 121 3.18 13.99 15.38
N LYS A 122 4.27 14.68 15.76
CA LYS A 122 5.12 15.41 14.82
C LYS A 122 5.65 14.50 13.71
N ARG A 123 6.09 13.29 14.06
CA ARG A 123 6.56 12.30 13.09
C ARG A 123 5.46 11.94 12.10
N TYR A 124 4.22 11.76 12.53
CA TYR A 124 3.09 11.44 11.66
C TYR A 124 2.82 12.57 10.68
N CYS A 125 2.76 13.83 11.17
CA CYS A 125 2.63 15.00 10.31
C CYS A 125 3.74 15.05 9.25
N GLU A 126 4.99 14.78 9.63
CA GLU A 126 6.10 14.70 8.67
C GLU A 126 5.87 13.61 7.61
N VAL A 127 5.36 12.44 7.97
CA VAL A 127 5.06 11.39 6.99
C VAL A 127 3.93 11.82 6.05
N PHE A 128 2.85 12.38 6.58
CA PHE A 128 1.73 12.87 5.76
C PHE A 128 2.18 13.97 4.80
N ASP A 129 2.97 14.92 5.30
CA ASP A 129 3.60 15.96 4.49
C ASP A 129 4.52 15.39 3.41
N TYR A 130 5.23 14.28 3.67
CA TYR A 130 6.08 13.63 2.67
C TYR A 130 5.26 13.09 1.50
N TYR A 131 4.15 12.40 1.80
CA TYR A 131 3.24 11.89 0.78
C TYR A 131 2.34 12.98 0.17
N GLY A 132 2.32 14.18 0.74
CA GLY A 132 1.46 15.29 0.30
C GLY A 132 0.00 15.10 0.70
N TRP A 133 -0.28 14.33 1.74
CA TRP A 133 -1.63 14.12 2.25
C TRP A 133 -2.04 15.28 3.14
N PRO A 134 -3.13 16.01 2.83
CA PRO A 134 -3.75 16.89 3.80
C PRO A 134 -4.20 16.09 5.02
N TRP A 135 -4.18 16.73 6.19
CA TRP A 135 -4.49 16.06 7.45
C TRP A 135 -5.20 17.00 8.42
N SER A 136 -6.11 16.44 9.20
CA SER A 136 -6.73 17.08 10.35
C SER A 136 -6.46 16.24 11.58
N MET A 137 -5.78 16.82 12.57
CA MET A 137 -5.57 16.13 13.84
C MET A 137 -6.80 16.31 14.75
N TRP A 138 -7.08 15.30 15.56
CA TRP A 138 -8.07 15.42 16.60
C TRP A 138 -7.42 15.90 17.89
N SER A 139 -7.70 17.09 18.41
CA SER A 139 -8.55 18.17 17.91
C SER A 139 -7.94 19.53 18.26
N PHE A 140 -8.52 20.64 17.79
CA PHE A 140 -8.07 21.96 18.20
C PHE A 140 -8.36 22.23 19.69
N LYS A 141 -9.57 21.91 20.13
CA LYS A 141 -10.05 22.24 21.49
C LYS A 141 -10.73 21.05 22.16
N VAL A 142 -10.38 20.82 23.43
CA VAL A 142 -10.99 19.84 24.33
C VAL A 142 -11.39 20.49 25.66
N LEU A 143 -12.01 19.73 26.55
CA LEU A 143 -12.15 20.07 27.97
C LEU A 143 -11.71 18.85 28.76
N MET A 144 -10.50 18.89 29.32
CA MET A 144 -9.85 17.74 29.95
C MET A 144 -9.18 18.14 31.26
N LEU A 145 -9.25 17.23 32.23
CA LEU A 145 -8.49 17.31 33.49
C LEU A 145 -7.09 16.73 33.33
N ASP A 146 -6.99 15.62 32.59
CA ASP A 146 -5.75 14.87 32.40
C ASP A 146 -4.85 15.54 31.37
N ARG A 147 -3.64 15.90 31.80
CA ARG A 147 -2.61 16.56 30.99
C ARG A 147 -1.67 15.56 30.29
N ASP A 148 -1.79 14.26 30.60
CA ASP A 148 -1.05 13.20 29.90
C ASP A 148 -1.75 12.77 28.60
N VAL A 149 -2.96 13.28 28.37
CA VAL A 149 -3.78 13.02 27.17
C VAL A 149 -3.50 14.07 26.10
N ASN A 150 -3.28 13.64 24.86
CA ASN A 150 -2.98 14.50 23.70
C ASN A 150 -4.20 14.81 22.83
N TRP A 151 -5.42 14.76 23.35
CA TRP A 151 -6.63 14.94 22.53
C TRP A 151 -6.85 16.37 21.99
N GLY A 152 -6.18 17.41 22.49
CA GLY A 152 -6.36 18.74 21.93
C GLY A 152 -5.25 19.74 22.22
N ILE A 153 -5.17 20.82 21.43
CA ILE A 153 -4.16 21.87 21.64
C ILE A 153 -4.51 22.70 22.86
N VAL A 154 -5.79 23.03 23.01
CA VAL A 154 -6.31 23.92 24.05
C VAL A 154 -7.42 23.21 24.78
N GLY A 155 -7.51 23.36 26.10
CA GLY A 155 -8.64 22.74 26.82
C GLY A 155 -8.36 22.13 28.19
N TYR A 156 -7.13 22.24 28.67
CA TYR A 156 -6.77 21.63 29.95
C TYR A 156 -7.11 22.60 31.08
N VAL A 157 -7.81 22.10 32.10
CA VAL A 157 -8.33 22.87 33.22
C VAL A 157 -8.25 22.03 34.48
N ASP A 158 -8.11 22.67 35.64
CA ASP A 158 -8.16 21.94 36.93
C ASP A 158 -9.61 21.67 37.37
N GLU A 159 -10.54 22.57 37.00
CA GLU A 159 -11.95 22.50 37.39
C GLU A 159 -12.84 22.84 36.18
N PRO A 160 -13.31 21.84 35.40
CA PRO A 160 -14.21 22.08 34.29
C PRO A 160 -15.57 22.53 34.79
N ARG A 161 -16.19 23.48 34.08
CA ARG A 161 -17.58 23.86 34.35
C ARG A 161 -18.49 22.66 34.08
N PRO A 162 -19.22 22.14 35.07
CA PRO A 162 -20.07 20.98 34.87
C PRO A 162 -21.24 21.32 33.95
N LEU A 163 -21.56 20.40 33.03
CA LEU A 163 -22.77 20.46 32.22
C LEU A 163 -23.42 19.07 32.20
N VAL A 164 -24.53 18.91 32.91
CA VAL A 164 -25.29 17.66 32.93
C VAL A 164 -26.32 17.69 31.82
N LEU A 165 -26.00 17.07 30.68
CA LEU A 165 -26.82 17.14 29.46
C LEU A 165 -28.29 16.71 29.66
N SER A 166 -28.56 15.80 30.61
CA SER A 166 -29.91 15.36 30.94
C SER A 166 -30.74 16.37 31.74
N ALA A 167 -30.12 17.43 32.25
CA ALA A 167 -30.73 18.41 33.14
C ALA A 167 -30.72 19.85 32.58
N VAL A 168 -30.32 20.04 31.32
CA VAL A 168 -30.20 21.35 30.66
C VAL A 168 -30.98 21.39 29.36
N THR A 169 -31.43 22.58 28.98
CA THR A 169 -32.11 22.85 27.72
C THR A 169 -31.11 22.99 26.56
N PRO A 170 -31.53 22.80 25.30
CA PRO A 170 -30.67 23.05 24.13
C PRO A 170 -30.10 24.48 24.08
N ARG A 171 -30.82 25.47 24.62
CA ARG A 171 -30.34 26.85 24.73
C ARG A 171 -29.19 26.96 25.71
N GLU A 172 -29.30 26.36 26.89
CA GLU A 172 -28.22 26.34 27.89
C GLU A 172 -26.98 25.59 27.37
N VAL A 173 -27.16 24.51 26.61
CA VAL A 173 -26.04 23.85 25.91
C VAL A 173 -25.38 24.80 24.90
N THR A 174 -26.18 25.55 24.14
CA THR A 174 -25.67 26.53 23.17
C THR A 174 -24.90 27.65 23.88
N ASP A 175 -25.47 28.21 24.94
CA ASP A 175 -24.85 29.28 25.72
C ASP A 175 -23.57 28.81 26.40
N PHE A 176 -23.54 27.56 26.89
CA PHE A 176 -22.32 26.92 27.39
C PHE A 176 -21.23 26.87 26.32
N ILE A 177 -21.53 26.30 25.13
CA ILE A 177 -20.58 26.17 24.01
C ILE A 177 -20.07 27.54 23.56
N LEU A 178 -20.97 28.54 23.45
CA LEU A 178 -20.60 29.91 23.11
C LEU A 178 -19.70 30.53 24.18
N GLY A 179 -19.99 30.29 25.45
CA GLY A 179 -19.19 30.75 26.58
C GLY A 179 -17.76 30.19 26.58
N LEU A 180 -17.55 28.97 26.06
CA LEU A 180 -16.21 28.39 25.95
C LEU A 180 -15.26 29.27 25.13
N ARG A 181 -15.75 30.18 24.27
CA ARG A 181 -14.92 31.07 23.45
C ARG A 181 -14.06 32.03 24.27
N SER A 182 -14.50 32.38 25.48
CA SER A 182 -13.82 33.34 26.37
C SER A 182 -13.16 32.69 27.59
N ASP A 183 -13.27 31.37 27.74
CA ASP A 183 -12.67 30.66 28.87
C ASP A 183 -11.15 30.73 28.82
N ARG A 184 -10.54 30.90 30.00
CA ARG A 184 -9.09 30.76 30.17
C ARG A 184 -8.77 29.27 30.21
N LEU A 185 -8.41 28.71 29.08
CA LEU A 185 -8.04 27.31 28.92
C LEU A 185 -6.52 27.20 28.76
N GLU A 186 -5.92 26.19 29.40
CA GLU A 186 -4.51 25.92 29.21
C GLU A 186 -4.25 25.31 27.83
N ILE A 187 -3.01 25.50 27.37
CA ILE A 187 -2.50 25.04 26.08
C ILE A 187 -1.52 23.89 26.31
N ASN A 188 -1.72 22.77 25.62
CA ASN A 188 -0.71 21.73 25.46
C ASN A 188 0.42 22.26 24.56
N ARG A 189 1.46 22.82 25.21
CA ARG A 189 2.56 23.50 24.52
C ARG A 189 3.44 22.55 23.69
N THR A 190 3.60 21.30 24.11
CA THR A 190 4.39 20.32 23.36
C THR A 190 3.67 19.97 22.05
N MET A 191 2.36 19.75 22.10
CA MET A 191 1.55 19.52 20.91
C MET A 191 1.50 20.74 19.98
N ALA A 192 1.28 21.94 20.54
CA ALA A 192 1.33 23.19 19.76
C ALA A 192 2.67 23.37 19.03
N THR A 193 3.77 23.05 19.71
CA THR A 193 5.13 23.10 19.12
C THR A 193 5.27 22.09 17.99
N ALA A 194 4.84 20.84 18.20
CA ALA A 194 4.88 19.79 17.18
C ALA A 194 4.14 20.18 15.89
N LEU A 195 2.98 20.80 16.00
CA LEU A 195 2.11 21.18 14.87
C LEU A 195 2.54 22.48 14.18
N SER A 196 3.21 23.38 14.91
CA SER A 196 3.79 24.60 14.34
C SER A 196 5.13 24.35 13.63
N TRP A 197 5.64 23.11 13.67
CA TRP A 197 6.93 22.78 13.11
C TRP A 197 6.94 22.97 11.59
N ARG A 198 8.00 23.60 11.07
CA ARG A 198 8.16 23.79 9.62
C ARG A 198 8.29 22.45 8.92
N ARG A 199 7.55 22.26 7.82
CA ARG A 199 7.64 21.07 6.96
C ARG A 199 9.10 20.68 6.73
N ARG A 200 9.48 19.47 7.16
CA ARG A 200 10.86 18.97 7.04
C ARG A 200 11.24 18.75 5.57
N TRP A 201 10.26 18.36 4.75
CA TRP A 201 10.45 17.99 3.37
C TRP A 201 10.21 19.19 2.45
N GLY A 202 11.21 19.57 1.67
CA GLY A 202 11.19 20.67 0.71
C GLY A 202 11.94 20.32 -0.58
N GLU A 203 11.56 20.96 -1.68
CA GLU A 203 11.75 20.56 -3.10
C GLU A 203 13.19 20.32 -3.63
N LYS A 204 14.23 20.34 -2.82
CA LYS A 204 15.58 20.05 -3.33
C LYS A 204 16.00 18.63 -3.01
N ILE A 205 15.50 17.73 -3.85
CA ILE A 205 16.21 16.51 -4.18
C ILE A 205 17.62 16.92 -4.68
N ALA A 206 18.69 16.35 -4.14
CA ALA A 206 20.07 16.72 -4.52
C ALA A 206 20.26 16.59 -6.04
N SER A 207 20.64 17.69 -6.70
CA SER A 207 20.89 17.74 -8.15
C SER A 207 21.95 16.71 -8.56
N GLY A 208 21.73 15.99 -9.66
CA GLY A 208 22.64 14.97 -10.20
C GLY A 208 22.24 13.52 -9.94
N LEU A 209 21.74 13.18 -8.74
CA LEU A 209 21.25 11.81 -8.45
C LEU A 209 19.94 11.47 -9.18
N TRP A 210 19.22 12.49 -9.62
CA TRP A 210 17.84 12.40 -10.09
C TRP A 210 17.65 13.01 -11.47
N ASP A 211 18.74 13.47 -12.10
CA ASP A 211 18.74 14.01 -13.45
C ASP A 211 18.34 12.89 -14.41
N SER A 212 17.09 12.93 -14.88
CA SER A 212 16.47 11.79 -15.54
C SER A 212 15.23 12.22 -16.33
N HIS A 213 14.72 11.30 -17.15
CA HIS A 213 13.48 11.50 -17.91
C HIS A 213 12.23 11.21 -17.07
N PHE A 214 12.35 10.31 -16.08
CA PHE A 214 11.34 10.10 -15.05
C PHE A 214 11.98 9.65 -13.73
N VAL A 215 11.29 9.94 -12.62
CA VAL A 215 11.69 9.63 -11.25
C VAL A 215 10.55 8.91 -10.53
N SER A 216 10.87 7.81 -9.86
CA SER A 216 9.99 7.11 -8.92
C SER A 216 10.68 7.03 -7.56
N ASP A 217 10.26 7.87 -6.61
CA ASP A 217 10.77 7.83 -5.23
C ASP A 217 9.84 7.06 -4.29
N LEU A 218 10.07 7.16 -2.99
CA LEU A 218 9.31 6.39 -2.00
C LEU A 218 7.80 6.72 -1.99
N ARG A 219 7.37 7.85 -2.54
CA ARG A 219 5.94 8.19 -2.68
C ARG A 219 5.21 7.30 -3.69
N SER A 220 5.96 6.67 -4.59
CA SER A 220 5.48 5.71 -5.59
C SER A 220 5.76 4.24 -5.20
N ALA A 221 6.32 4.02 -4.00
CA ALA A 221 6.78 2.72 -3.57
C ALA A 221 5.74 1.95 -2.75
N PHE A 222 5.49 0.71 -3.14
CA PHE A 222 4.82 -0.29 -2.34
C PHE A 222 5.90 -1.04 -1.56
N LEU A 223 6.04 -0.76 -0.26
CA LEU A 223 6.85 -1.58 0.63
C LEU A 223 6.11 -2.87 0.92
N LEU A 224 6.69 -4.04 0.63
CA LEU A 224 6.03 -5.34 0.77
C LEU A 224 6.89 -6.24 1.66
N PRO A 225 6.84 -6.08 2.99
CA PRO A 225 7.53 -6.99 3.90
C PRO A 225 6.94 -8.40 3.73
N GLY A 226 7.81 -9.40 3.59
CA GLY A 226 7.41 -10.82 3.57
C GLY A 226 7.53 -11.42 4.95
N THR A 227 7.79 -12.72 5.03
CA THR A 227 8.17 -13.38 6.29
C THR A 227 9.69 -13.58 6.29
N PRO A 228 10.46 -13.12 7.31
CA PRO A 228 10.03 -12.54 8.60
C PRO A 228 9.76 -11.02 8.62
N GLY A 229 9.84 -10.30 7.50
CA GLY A 229 9.24 -8.96 7.38
C GLY A 229 9.94 -7.85 8.15
N LYS A 230 11.14 -7.45 7.72
CA LYS A 230 11.91 -6.41 8.43
C LYS A 230 11.86 -5.04 7.77
N LEU A 231 11.50 -4.99 6.48
CA LEU A 231 11.44 -3.80 5.65
C LEU A 231 10.70 -2.63 6.34
N ARG A 232 11.26 -1.43 6.21
CA ARG A 232 10.63 -0.18 6.67
C ARG A 232 11.24 1.04 6.00
N ILE A 233 10.52 2.16 6.06
CA ILE A 233 11.08 3.48 5.76
C ILE A 233 11.79 4.03 7.00
N GLU A 234 13.01 4.50 6.81
CA GLU A 234 13.81 5.21 7.81
C GLU A 234 13.63 6.72 7.65
N TRP A 235 12.88 7.30 8.58
CA TRP A 235 12.51 8.71 8.52
C TRP A 235 13.50 9.64 9.23
N GLN A 236 14.52 9.12 9.92
CA GLN A 236 15.53 9.95 10.55
C GLN A 236 16.50 10.61 9.55
N TRP A 237 16.46 10.20 8.29
CA TRP A 237 17.32 10.71 7.21
C TRP A 237 16.57 11.67 6.28
N SER A 238 17.32 12.55 5.61
CA SER A 238 16.81 13.45 4.58
C SER A 238 17.67 13.34 3.30
N PRO A 239 17.10 12.94 2.14
CA PRO A 239 15.79 12.30 2.02
C PRO A 239 15.73 10.95 2.75
N PRO A 240 14.51 10.47 3.12
CA PRO A 240 14.34 9.16 3.74
C PRO A 240 14.73 8.03 2.80
N ASN A 241 14.92 6.82 3.33
CA ASN A 241 15.21 5.62 2.54
C ASN A 241 14.43 4.41 3.06
N ILE A 242 14.27 3.41 2.21
CA ILE A 242 13.89 2.06 2.62
C ILE A 242 15.14 1.34 3.12
N GLY A 243 15.02 0.53 4.17
CA GLY A 243 16.11 -0.27 4.72
C GLY A 243 15.60 -1.48 5.53
N TYR A 244 16.55 -2.17 6.16
CA TYR A 244 16.31 -3.34 7.04
C TYR A 244 15.58 -4.50 6.37
N TRP A 245 16.09 -4.98 5.25
CA TRP A 245 15.49 -6.07 4.49
C TRP A 245 15.66 -7.42 5.17
N ALA A 246 14.74 -8.34 4.88
CA ALA A 246 14.85 -9.78 5.06
C ALA A 246 14.61 -10.50 3.72
N GLY A 247 14.93 -11.81 3.63
CA GLY A 247 14.86 -12.56 2.36
C GLY A 247 13.47 -12.59 1.70
N GLY A 248 12.40 -12.52 2.49
CA GLY A 248 11.02 -12.45 1.98
C GLY A 248 10.56 -11.05 1.54
N ASP A 249 11.35 -10.02 1.82
CA ASP A 249 10.94 -8.63 1.60
C ASP A 249 11.08 -8.22 0.13
N SER A 250 10.17 -7.37 -0.32
CA SER A 250 10.30 -6.72 -1.62
C SER A 250 9.79 -5.29 -1.58
N VAL A 251 10.22 -4.50 -2.55
CA VAL A 251 9.60 -3.22 -2.87
C VAL A 251 9.14 -3.27 -4.31
N VAL A 252 8.04 -2.61 -4.61
CA VAL A 252 7.60 -2.34 -5.98
C VAL A 252 7.51 -0.84 -6.16
N PHE A 253 8.15 -0.28 -7.19
CA PHE A 253 7.97 1.11 -7.59
C PHE A 253 6.98 1.17 -8.76
N ALA A 254 5.99 2.04 -8.66
CA ALA A 254 5.24 2.48 -9.84
C ALA A 254 6.10 3.45 -10.65
N LEU A 255 6.30 3.15 -11.93
CA LEU A 255 7.02 3.97 -12.89
C LEU A 255 6.01 4.60 -13.85
N ASP A 256 5.97 5.93 -13.91
CA ASP A 256 5.15 6.66 -14.90
C ASP A 256 6.07 7.07 -16.06
N VAL A 257 6.10 6.22 -17.09
CA VAL A 257 6.98 6.38 -18.25
C VAL A 257 6.30 7.32 -19.25
N PRO A 258 6.92 8.47 -19.60
CA PRO A 258 6.24 9.51 -20.35
C PRO A 258 6.07 9.18 -21.84
N GLN A 259 6.93 8.34 -22.41
CA GLN A 259 6.92 7.97 -23.82
C GLN A 259 7.54 6.59 -24.03
N ASP A 260 7.17 5.94 -25.13
CA ASP A 260 7.83 4.72 -25.60
C ASP A 260 9.33 4.99 -25.80
N GLY A 261 10.20 4.20 -25.19
CA GLY A 261 11.65 4.41 -25.32
C GLY A 261 12.49 3.22 -24.88
N ASN A 262 13.78 3.29 -25.19
CA ASN A 262 14.78 2.51 -24.48
C ASN A 262 15.23 3.36 -23.29
N TYR A 263 15.13 2.82 -22.08
CA TYR A 263 15.49 3.52 -20.86
C TYR A 263 16.59 2.77 -20.13
N GLU A 264 17.68 3.46 -19.80
CA GLU A 264 18.56 3.01 -18.75
C GLU A 264 17.86 3.20 -17.40
N LEU A 265 17.50 2.10 -16.75
CA LEU A 265 16.94 2.13 -15.42
C LEU A 265 18.07 2.14 -14.41
N ARG A 266 18.02 3.03 -13.41
CA ARG A 266 18.99 3.07 -12.32
C ARG A 266 18.29 3.11 -10.96
N LEU A 267 18.83 2.37 -10.00
CA LEU A 267 18.43 2.45 -8.60
C LEU A 267 19.26 3.54 -7.90
N VAL A 268 18.63 4.39 -7.10
CA VAL A 268 19.35 5.32 -6.20
C VAL A 268 19.50 4.63 -4.85
N LEU A 269 20.67 4.03 -4.60
CA LEU A 269 20.90 3.16 -3.45
C LEU A 269 22.23 3.43 -2.74
N SER A 270 22.37 2.89 -1.54
CA SER A 270 23.66 2.76 -0.85
C SER A 270 23.79 1.35 -0.25
N HIS A 271 25.00 0.84 -0.19
CA HIS A 271 25.31 -0.49 0.35
C HIS A 271 26.71 -0.47 0.97
N ASP A 272 26.88 -1.11 2.12
CA ASP A 272 28.17 -1.19 2.80
C ASP A 272 28.31 -2.54 3.51
N GLY A 273 28.29 -3.58 2.69
CA GLY A 273 28.51 -4.95 3.08
C GLY A 273 29.15 -5.74 1.93
N ASP A 274 29.39 -7.02 2.17
CA ASP A 274 29.85 -7.94 1.15
C ASP A 274 28.67 -8.67 0.52
N GLY A 275 28.70 -8.86 -0.80
CA GLY A 275 27.78 -9.78 -1.50
C GLY A 275 26.30 -9.39 -1.44
N CYS A 276 25.91 -8.33 -2.15
CA CYS A 276 24.52 -7.93 -2.29
C CYS A 276 23.97 -8.34 -3.66
N ASN A 277 23.01 -9.25 -3.71
CA ASN A 277 22.37 -9.68 -4.95
C ASN A 277 20.88 -9.31 -4.96
N ALA A 278 20.46 -8.52 -5.94
CA ALA A 278 19.08 -8.11 -6.14
C ALA A 278 18.45 -8.86 -7.31
N SER A 279 17.28 -9.46 -7.11
CA SER A 279 16.44 -9.98 -8.19
C SER A 279 15.43 -8.90 -8.57
N VAL A 280 15.43 -8.52 -9.85
CA VAL A 280 14.63 -7.39 -10.35
C VAL A 280 13.65 -7.84 -11.43
N PHE A 281 12.40 -7.39 -11.29
CA PHE A 281 11.32 -7.68 -12.24
C PHE A 281 10.72 -6.39 -12.75
N LEU A 282 10.43 -6.33 -14.05
CA LEU A 282 9.61 -5.29 -14.65
C LEU A 282 8.32 -5.94 -15.13
N ASP A 283 7.19 -5.43 -14.66
CA ASP A 283 5.87 -5.92 -15.05
C ASP A 283 5.71 -7.43 -14.85
N GLY A 284 6.26 -7.93 -13.74
CA GLY A 284 6.22 -9.34 -13.39
C GLY A 284 7.23 -10.21 -14.15
N VAL A 285 7.94 -9.71 -15.17
CA VAL A 285 8.97 -10.46 -15.91
C VAL A 285 10.33 -10.28 -15.23
N HIS A 286 11.01 -11.40 -14.91
CA HIS A 286 12.35 -11.35 -14.33
C HIS A 286 13.37 -10.79 -15.33
N LEU A 287 13.92 -9.61 -15.02
CA LEU A 287 14.95 -8.96 -15.83
C LEU A 287 16.29 -9.68 -15.66
N ALA A 288 16.85 -9.60 -14.46
CA ALA A 288 18.09 -10.28 -14.08
C ALA A 288 18.30 -10.27 -12.56
N ASN A 289 19.30 -11.04 -12.12
CA ASN A 289 19.92 -10.88 -10.82
C ASN A 289 21.13 -9.95 -10.96
N TYR A 290 21.24 -8.95 -10.08
CA TYR A 290 22.28 -7.94 -10.10
C TYR A 290 23.16 -8.05 -8.86
N SER A 291 24.46 -8.17 -9.06
CA SER A 291 25.44 -8.02 -7.98
C SER A 291 25.74 -6.54 -7.76
N ILE A 292 25.26 -6.03 -6.63
CA ILE A 292 25.41 -4.64 -6.21
C ILE A 292 26.73 -4.54 -5.44
N HIS A 293 27.62 -3.66 -5.91
CA HIS A 293 28.88 -3.39 -5.24
C HIS A 293 28.67 -2.48 -4.02
N SER A 294 29.57 -2.57 -3.04
CA SER A 294 29.60 -1.64 -1.92
C SER A 294 29.81 -0.21 -2.43
N THR A 295 29.01 0.73 -1.91
CA THR A 295 29.19 2.16 -2.08
C THR A 295 30.11 2.76 -1.00
N GLY A 296 30.65 1.93 -0.09
CA GLY A 296 31.60 2.30 0.96
C GLY A 296 30.98 2.98 2.18
N SER A 297 29.65 3.13 2.22
CA SER A 297 28.90 3.57 3.40
C SER A 297 27.39 3.38 3.19
N TRP A 298 26.68 2.94 4.23
CA TRP A 298 25.20 2.93 4.31
C TRP A 298 24.52 4.29 4.10
N ARG A 299 25.30 5.37 3.93
CA ARG A 299 24.83 6.73 3.69
C ARG A 299 25.40 7.36 2.41
N ARG A 300 26.26 6.66 1.67
CA ARG A 300 26.81 7.12 0.40
C ARG A 300 25.94 6.58 -0.72
N TYR A 301 25.01 7.42 -1.19
CA TYR A 301 24.05 7.06 -2.23
C TYR A 301 24.61 7.31 -3.61
N GLU A 302 24.47 6.32 -4.50
CA GLU A 302 24.95 6.35 -5.88
C GLU A 302 23.90 5.72 -6.80
N PRO A 303 23.86 6.13 -8.09
CA PRO A 303 23.03 5.47 -9.08
C PRO A 303 23.66 4.12 -9.48
N PHE A 304 22.91 3.04 -9.35
CA PHE A 304 23.29 1.70 -9.80
C PHE A 304 22.50 1.34 -11.05
N SER A 305 23.18 1.07 -12.17
CA SER A 305 22.53 0.74 -13.43
C SER A 305 21.95 -0.68 -13.42
N LEU A 306 20.68 -0.78 -13.82
CA LEU A 306 20.00 -2.04 -14.11
C LEU A 306 20.09 -2.40 -15.60
N GLY A 307 20.83 -1.63 -16.40
CA GLY A 307 20.89 -1.79 -17.85
C GLY A 307 19.75 -1.07 -18.57
N ILE A 308 19.68 -1.31 -19.88
CA ILE A 308 18.80 -0.59 -20.81
C ILE A 308 17.65 -1.50 -21.20
N TRP A 309 16.43 -0.99 -21.09
CA TRP A 309 15.22 -1.78 -21.30
C TRP A 309 14.26 -1.03 -22.23
N ARG A 310 13.60 -1.77 -23.13
CA ARG A 310 12.51 -1.23 -23.94
C ARG A 310 11.25 -1.16 -23.07
N ILE A 311 10.73 0.05 -22.86
CA ILE A 311 9.55 0.29 -22.03
C ILE A 311 8.57 1.17 -22.81
N GLN A 312 7.28 0.86 -22.71
CA GLN A 312 6.22 1.63 -23.36
C GLN A 312 5.87 2.86 -22.52
N ALA A 313 5.16 3.82 -23.10
CA ALA A 313 4.55 4.90 -22.36
C ALA A 313 3.45 4.35 -21.44
N GLY A 314 3.30 4.96 -20.27
CA GLY A 314 2.29 4.59 -19.29
C GLY A 314 2.89 4.05 -18.01
N ARG A 315 2.05 3.37 -17.24
CA ARG A 315 2.37 2.95 -15.89
C ARG A 315 2.92 1.52 -15.85
N HIS A 316 4.08 1.37 -15.25
CA HIS A 316 4.80 0.11 -15.11
C HIS A 316 5.17 -0.16 -13.65
N TYR A 317 5.50 -1.40 -13.32
CA TYR A 317 5.85 -1.80 -11.95
C TYR A 317 7.22 -2.49 -11.90
N LEU A 318 8.19 -1.84 -11.24
CA LEU A 318 9.52 -2.39 -11.03
C LEU A 318 9.64 -2.97 -9.62
N ARG A 319 9.77 -4.30 -9.52
CA ARG A 319 9.97 -5.01 -8.26
C ARG A 319 11.44 -5.25 -8.01
N ILE A 320 11.88 -5.00 -6.78
CA ILE A 320 13.22 -5.34 -6.28
C ILE A 320 13.05 -6.21 -5.03
N ARG A 321 13.78 -7.32 -4.97
CA ARG A 321 13.88 -8.19 -3.80
C ARG A 321 15.31 -8.74 -3.65
N PRO A 322 15.73 -9.15 -2.45
CA PRO A 322 16.94 -9.97 -2.30
C PRO A 322 16.85 -11.23 -3.16
N ALA A 323 17.93 -11.60 -3.84
CA ALA A 323 18.00 -12.82 -4.66
C ALA A 323 18.26 -14.10 -3.83
N GLY A 324 18.32 -13.97 -2.50
CA GLY A 324 18.57 -15.05 -1.54
C GLY A 324 18.56 -14.50 -0.11
N GLU A 325 18.91 -15.35 0.86
CA GLU A 325 19.10 -14.90 2.24
C GLU A 325 20.37 -14.04 2.31
N SER A 326 20.24 -12.85 2.89
CA SER A 326 21.37 -11.99 3.22
C SER A 326 21.12 -11.30 4.54
N GLU A 327 22.16 -11.18 5.37
CA GLU A 327 22.13 -10.42 6.61
C GLU A 327 22.10 -8.90 6.38
N SER A 328 22.50 -8.45 5.18
CA SER A 328 22.46 -7.05 4.76
C SER A 328 22.16 -6.91 3.26
N PHE A 329 21.31 -5.95 2.88
CA PHE A 329 20.93 -5.74 1.47
C PHE A 329 21.27 -4.32 1.05
N ILE A 330 20.30 -3.43 0.82
CA ILE A 330 20.57 -2.05 0.40
C ILE A 330 19.77 -1.05 1.23
N ASN A 331 20.21 0.20 1.27
CA ASN A 331 19.28 1.31 1.49
C ASN A 331 18.86 1.88 0.15
N LEU A 332 17.57 2.10 -0.05
CA LEU A 332 17.01 2.47 -1.36
C LEU A 332 16.17 3.74 -1.26
N ARG A 333 16.37 4.67 -2.20
CA ARG A 333 15.63 5.95 -2.26
C ARG A 333 14.66 6.03 -3.43
N GLY A 334 14.91 5.28 -4.50
CA GLY A 334 14.05 5.33 -5.67
C GLY A 334 14.70 4.73 -6.90
N VAL A 335 14.03 4.96 -8.02
CA VAL A 335 14.38 4.53 -9.36
C VAL A 335 14.35 5.76 -10.27
N VAL A 336 15.30 5.83 -11.20
CA VAL A 336 15.31 6.84 -12.26
C VAL A 336 15.41 6.17 -13.62
N GLY A 337 14.75 6.75 -14.62
CA GLY A 337 14.83 6.30 -16.00
C GLY A 337 15.45 7.36 -16.90
N ILE A 338 16.46 6.98 -17.67
CA ILE A 338 17.15 7.88 -18.59
C ILE A 338 16.96 7.35 -20.01
N LEU A 339 16.37 8.14 -20.90
CA LEU A 339 16.21 7.76 -22.30
C LEU A 339 17.58 7.48 -22.91
N SER A 340 17.67 6.39 -23.65
CA SER A 340 18.89 5.92 -24.29
C SER A 340 18.63 5.59 -25.75
N THR A 341 19.66 5.76 -26.58
CA THR A 341 19.67 5.34 -27.99
C THR A 341 20.30 3.97 -28.18
N ASN A 342 20.85 3.37 -27.12
CA ASN A 342 21.49 2.06 -27.19
C ASN A 342 20.44 0.94 -27.23
N GLU A 343 20.88 -0.22 -27.71
CA GLU A 343 20.05 -1.43 -27.77
C GLU A 343 19.62 -1.90 -26.36
N PRO A 344 18.36 -2.35 -26.20
CA PRO A 344 17.87 -2.86 -24.94
C PRO A 344 18.42 -4.28 -24.69
N ALA A 345 18.57 -4.63 -23.42
CA ALA A 345 18.86 -6.00 -23.00
C ALA A 345 17.63 -6.91 -23.18
N ASN A 346 17.89 -8.21 -23.30
CA ASN A 346 16.85 -9.24 -23.24
C ASN A 346 16.68 -9.72 -21.79
N PRO A 347 15.45 -9.87 -21.29
CA PRO A 347 15.22 -10.33 -19.93
C PRO A 347 15.63 -11.80 -19.78
N MET A 348 16.16 -12.17 -18.62
CA MET A 348 16.40 -13.57 -18.26
C MET A 348 15.12 -14.41 -18.34
N ALA A 349 13.99 -13.80 -17.93
CA ALA A 349 12.67 -14.40 -17.87
C ALA A 349 12.67 -15.81 -17.26
N SER A 350 13.51 -16.02 -16.24
CA SER A 350 13.55 -17.29 -15.50
C SER A 350 12.29 -17.51 -14.67
N GLU A 351 11.59 -16.43 -14.36
CA GLU A 351 10.30 -16.41 -13.67
C GLU A 351 9.45 -15.26 -14.23
N ILE A 352 8.15 -15.51 -14.39
CA ILE A 352 7.14 -14.49 -14.69
C ILE A 352 6.08 -14.58 -13.59
N VAL A 353 5.74 -13.45 -12.98
CA VAL A 353 4.82 -13.37 -11.84
C VAL A 353 3.57 -12.60 -12.25
N LEU A 354 2.46 -13.33 -12.37
CA LEU A 354 1.13 -12.76 -12.55
C LEU A 354 0.56 -12.50 -11.15
N GLY A 355 0.64 -11.25 -10.69
CA GLY A 355 0.25 -10.84 -9.35
C GLY A 355 -0.64 -9.60 -9.33
N PRO A 356 -0.85 -8.99 -8.16
CA PRO A 356 -1.83 -7.91 -7.99
C PRO A 356 -1.59 -6.65 -8.85
N PHE A 357 -0.33 -6.30 -9.13
CA PHE A 357 0.06 -5.03 -9.74
C PHE A 357 -0.38 -4.86 -11.21
N LEU A 358 -0.58 -5.95 -11.94
CA LEU A 358 -1.00 -5.93 -13.35
C LEU A 358 -2.36 -6.62 -13.57
N ALA A 359 -3.06 -6.89 -12.48
CA ALA A 359 -4.33 -7.59 -12.54
C ALA A 359 -5.44 -6.64 -13.06
N GLU A 360 -5.92 -6.90 -14.27
CA GLU A 360 -7.16 -6.35 -14.78
C GLU A 360 -8.33 -7.09 -14.10
N LEU A 361 -9.00 -6.40 -13.18
CA LEU A 361 -10.19 -6.89 -12.50
C LEU A 361 -11.46 -6.46 -13.26
N PRO A 362 -12.54 -7.25 -13.25
CA PRO A 362 -13.79 -6.85 -13.88
C PRO A 362 -14.35 -5.58 -13.22
N GLU A 363 -14.85 -4.64 -14.03
CA GLU A 363 -15.48 -3.41 -13.54
C GLU A 363 -16.64 -3.71 -12.59
N ARG A 364 -16.81 -2.87 -11.55
CA ARG A 364 -17.87 -2.99 -10.54
C ARG A 364 -17.95 -4.36 -9.87
N SER A 365 -16.82 -5.03 -9.76
CA SER A 365 -16.78 -6.34 -9.15
C SER A 365 -16.34 -6.29 -7.71
N ALA A 366 -16.71 -7.32 -6.95
CA ALA A 366 -16.29 -7.48 -5.57
C ALA A 366 -14.81 -7.87 -5.43
N PHE A 367 -14.11 -8.18 -6.53
CA PHE A 367 -12.66 -8.40 -6.50
C PHE A 367 -11.97 -7.13 -6.07
N ARG A 368 -10.98 -7.29 -5.21
CA ARG A 368 -10.01 -6.25 -4.96
C ARG A 368 -8.67 -6.86 -4.67
N VAL A 369 -7.65 -6.06 -4.89
CA VAL A 369 -6.37 -6.33 -4.28
C VAL A 369 -6.44 -5.89 -2.83
N GLU A 370 -6.08 -6.80 -1.92
CA GLU A 370 -5.99 -6.51 -0.48
C GLU A 370 -4.68 -5.73 -0.21
N TRP A 371 -4.66 -4.46 -0.60
CA TRP A 371 -3.46 -3.62 -0.53
C TRP A 371 -2.90 -3.43 0.89
N ASP A 372 -3.70 -3.65 1.92
CA ASP A 372 -3.29 -3.56 3.33
C ASP A 372 -2.49 -4.79 3.81
N GLN A 373 -2.55 -5.91 3.08
CA GLN A 373 -1.82 -7.14 3.40
C GLN A 373 -0.33 -7.05 3.06
N ASP A 374 0.46 -7.81 3.80
CA ASP A 374 1.90 -7.98 3.60
C ASP A 374 2.18 -9.45 3.27
N VAL A 375 2.32 -9.86 2.01
CA VAL A 375 2.25 -9.14 0.73
C VAL A 375 0.80 -9.12 0.19
N PRO A 376 0.35 -8.11 -0.59
CA PRO A 376 -0.99 -8.06 -1.15
C PRO A 376 -1.36 -9.29 -1.98
N ASP A 377 -2.64 -9.64 -1.96
CA ASP A 377 -3.24 -10.69 -2.76
C ASP A 377 -4.54 -10.21 -3.43
N ILE A 378 -5.03 -10.98 -4.39
CA ILE A 378 -6.31 -10.74 -5.05
C ILE A 378 -7.35 -11.56 -4.29
N GLY A 379 -8.18 -10.85 -3.51
CA GLY A 379 -9.19 -11.44 -2.66
C GLY A 379 -10.61 -11.35 -3.22
N PHE A 380 -11.55 -11.92 -2.47
CA PHE A 380 -12.99 -11.84 -2.74
C PHE A 380 -13.40 -12.38 -4.10
N TRP A 381 -12.74 -13.47 -4.52
CA TRP A 381 -12.97 -14.09 -5.81
C TRP A 381 -14.39 -14.69 -5.91
N ARG A 382 -15.31 -13.99 -6.58
CA ARG A 382 -16.65 -14.54 -6.87
C ARG A 382 -16.56 -15.56 -8.00
N SER A 383 -17.31 -16.66 -7.85
CA SER A 383 -17.27 -17.80 -8.78
C SER A 383 -17.34 -17.35 -10.24
N ARG A 384 -16.38 -17.84 -11.04
CA ARG A 384 -16.27 -17.65 -12.49
C ARG A 384 -15.88 -16.27 -13.00
N ALA A 385 -15.74 -15.25 -12.16
CA ALA A 385 -15.31 -13.97 -12.69
C ALA A 385 -13.79 -13.99 -12.98
N PRO A 386 -13.37 -13.42 -14.14
CA PRO A 386 -12.00 -13.55 -14.62
C PRO A 386 -11.09 -12.50 -14.01
N VAL A 387 -9.81 -12.83 -13.87
CA VAL A 387 -8.72 -11.86 -13.69
C VAL A 387 -7.78 -11.98 -14.86
N ARG A 388 -7.39 -10.85 -15.45
CA ARG A 388 -6.56 -10.82 -16.65
C ARG A 388 -5.21 -10.14 -16.39
N TRP A 389 -4.18 -10.62 -17.07
CA TRP A 389 -2.87 -9.98 -17.16
C TRP A 389 -2.44 -9.88 -18.62
N ARG A 390 -1.86 -8.75 -19.00
CA ARG A 390 -1.23 -8.56 -20.32
C ARG A 390 0.25 -8.31 -20.12
N ILE A 391 1.07 -9.21 -20.67
CA ILE A 391 2.52 -9.09 -20.59
C ILE A 391 3.03 -8.74 -21.98
N PRO A 392 3.64 -7.54 -22.19
CA PRO A 392 3.98 -7.06 -23.53
C PRO A 392 5.04 -7.89 -24.26
N SER A 393 5.96 -8.52 -23.52
CA SER A 393 7.04 -9.30 -24.10
C SER A 393 7.51 -10.39 -23.15
N ILE A 394 7.43 -11.62 -23.61
CA ILE A 394 7.97 -12.82 -22.95
C ILE A 394 8.90 -13.51 -23.96
N PRO A 395 10.10 -13.96 -23.56
CA PRO A 395 10.94 -14.80 -24.42
C PRO A 395 10.33 -16.19 -24.65
N GLU A 396 10.67 -16.82 -25.78
CA GLU A 396 10.28 -18.20 -26.03
C GLU A 396 10.78 -19.14 -24.92
N GLY A 397 9.94 -20.08 -24.50
CA GLY A 397 10.38 -21.08 -23.53
C GLY A 397 9.31 -22.07 -23.08
N GLN A 398 9.75 -23.06 -22.32
CA GLN A 398 8.88 -23.93 -21.54
C GLN A 398 8.87 -23.48 -20.08
N TYR A 399 7.67 -23.35 -19.52
CA TYR A 399 7.42 -22.79 -18.21
C TYR A 399 6.53 -23.71 -17.39
N ASP A 400 6.96 -24.02 -16.17
CA ASP A 400 6.11 -24.65 -15.16
C ASP A 400 5.22 -23.60 -14.53
N VAL A 401 3.92 -23.87 -14.48
CA VAL A 401 2.92 -22.97 -13.93
C VAL A 401 2.62 -23.37 -12.49
N VAL A 402 2.88 -22.47 -11.56
CA VAL A 402 2.63 -22.63 -10.12
C VAL A 402 1.65 -21.57 -9.66
N VAL A 403 0.58 -21.98 -8.99
CA VAL A 403 -0.40 -21.07 -8.38
C VAL A 403 -0.12 -21.01 -6.88
N VAL A 404 -0.02 -19.79 -6.34
CA VAL A 404 0.10 -19.53 -4.90
C VAL A 404 -1.23 -18.98 -4.41
N TYR A 405 -1.94 -19.75 -3.60
CA TYR A 405 -3.32 -19.44 -3.21
C TYR A 405 -3.60 -19.84 -1.76
N SER A 406 -4.67 -19.28 -1.21
CA SER A 406 -5.29 -19.69 0.04
C SER A 406 -6.80 -19.90 -0.19
N SER A 407 -7.38 -20.89 0.48
CA SER A 407 -8.81 -21.18 0.40
C SER A 407 -9.24 -21.87 1.69
N PRO A 408 -10.33 -21.46 2.35
CA PRO A 408 -10.92 -22.25 3.43
C PRO A 408 -11.76 -23.43 2.88
N HIS A 409 -12.05 -23.46 1.59
CA HIS A 409 -12.99 -24.38 0.96
C HIS A 409 -12.29 -25.49 0.19
N ASP A 410 -12.86 -26.69 0.27
CA ASP A 410 -12.44 -27.83 -0.53
C ASP A 410 -13.07 -27.82 -1.94
N ALA A 411 -12.35 -28.43 -2.88
CA ALA A 411 -12.83 -28.75 -4.23
C ALA A 411 -13.24 -27.53 -5.09
N THR A 412 -12.57 -26.39 -4.93
CA THR A 412 -12.71 -25.27 -5.88
C THR A 412 -11.93 -25.58 -7.17
N ARG A 413 -12.32 -24.99 -8.31
CA ARG A 413 -11.66 -25.24 -9.61
C ARG A 413 -10.99 -24.00 -10.14
N PHE A 414 -9.68 -24.05 -10.33
CA PHE A 414 -8.91 -22.96 -10.93
C PHE A 414 -8.54 -23.30 -12.36
N THR A 415 -8.70 -22.34 -13.26
CA THR A 415 -8.36 -22.45 -14.69
C THR A 415 -7.57 -21.23 -15.11
N LEU A 416 -6.45 -21.45 -15.79
CA LEU A 416 -5.65 -20.44 -16.47
C LEU A 416 -5.78 -20.66 -17.98
N THR A 417 -6.16 -19.62 -18.70
CA THR A 417 -6.16 -19.58 -20.17
C THR A 417 -5.06 -18.63 -20.65
N VAL A 418 -4.32 -19.00 -21.68
CA VAL A 418 -3.31 -18.17 -22.33
C VAL A 418 -3.70 -17.97 -23.79
N ASP A 419 -3.73 -16.72 -24.24
CA ASP A 419 -4.11 -16.29 -25.59
C ASP A 419 -5.41 -16.92 -26.09
N GLY A 420 -6.39 -17.04 -25.19
CA GLY A 420 -7.72 -17.59 -25.46
C GLY A 420 -7.79 -19.10 -25.74
N SER A 421 -6.67 -19.79 -25.91
CA SER A 421 -6.62 -21.14 -26.48
C SER A 421 -5.93 -22.18 -25.58
N LEU A 422 -4.77 -21.85 -25.00
CA LEU A 422 -4.04 -22.78 -24.13
C LEU A 422 -4.66 -22.77 -22.74
N ARG A 423 -5.12 -23.92 -22.24
CA ARG A 423 -5.81 -24.01 -20.95
C ARG A 423 -5.12 -24.98 -20.01
N GLN A 424 -4.82 -24.53 -18.80
CA GLN A 424 -4.40 -25.36 -17.68
C GLN A 424 -5.41 -25.21 -16.54
N GLY A 425 -5.66 -26.28 -15.78
CA GLY A 425 -6.58 -26.17 -14.67
C GLY A 425 -6.52 -27.32 -13.69
N LYS A 426 -6.81 -27.02 -12.43
CA LYS A 426 -6.70 -27.97 -11.33
C LYS A 426 -7.75 -27.70 -10.26
N THR A 427 -8.12 -28.76 -9.56
CA THR A 427 -8.89 -28.64 -8.33
C THR A 427 -7.98 -28.14 -7.23
N LEU A 428 -8.38 -27.06 -6.56
CA LEU A 428 -7.70 -26.48 -5.42
C LEU A 428 -8.44 -26.91 -4.15
N TYR A 429 -7.69 -27.40 -3.18
CA TYR A 429 -8.21 -27.90 -1.91
C TYR A 429 -8.08 -26.82 -0.82
N SER A 430 -8.75 -27.03 0.32
CA SER A 430 -8.62 -26.11 1.44
C SER A 430 -7.16 -26.07 1.90
N THR A 431 -6.68 -24.86 2.12
CA THR A 431 -5.40 -24.59 2.79
C THR A 431 -5.57 -24.40 4.29
N GLY A 432 -6.82 -24.43 4.79
CA GLY A 432 -7.14 -24.24 6.20
C GLY A 432 -7.46 -22.80 6.60
N GLY A 433 -7.51 -21.85 5.66
CA GLY A 433 -7.92 -20.48 5.96
C GLY A 433 -7.69 -19.48 4.82
N TRP A 434 -8.21 -18.26 4.99
CA TRP A 434 -8.14 -17.18 3.98
C TRP A 434 -6.73 -16.62 3.76
N HIS A 435 -5.82 -16.77 4.72
CA HIS A 435 -4.44 -16.24 4.61
C HIS A 435 -3.38 -17.32 4.86
N ARG A 436 -3.73 -18.60 4.72
CA ARG A 436 -2.79 -19.72 4.76
C ARG A 436 -2.45 -20.14 3.34
N PHE A 437 -1.28 -19.75 2.84
CA PHE A 437 -0.94 -19.91 1.43
C PHE A 437 -0.25 -21.24 1.15
N HIS A 438 -0.64 -21.88 0.04
CA HIS A 438 0.00 -23.08 -0.49
C HIS A 438 0.32 -22.88 -1.97
N GLU A 439 1.32 -23.63 -2.43
CA GLU A 439 1.68 -23.70 -3.83
C GLU A 439 1.12 -24.94 -4.49
N VAL A 440 0.66 -24.81 -5.74
CA VAL A 440 0.25 -25.96 -6.54
C VAL A 440 0.64 -25.79 -8.00
N GLY A 441 1.27 -26.83 -8.56
CA GLY A 441 1.55 -26.88 -10.00
C GLY A 441 0.31 -27.18 -10.83
N LEU A 442 0.08 -26.40 -11.88
CA LEU A 442 -0.94 -26.65 -12.91
C LEU A 442 -0.42 -27.47 -14.10
N GLY A 443 0.91 -27.59 -14.25
CA GLY A 443 1.56 -28.26 -15.37
C GLY A 443 2.52 -27.32 -16.10
N THR A 444 2.94 -27.71 -17.30
CA THR A 444 3.89 -26.95 -18.11
C THR A 444 3.18 -26.32 -19.31
N ILE A 445 3.60 -25.12 -19.71
CA ILE A 445 3.17 -24.44 -20.92
C ILE A 445 4.37 -24.05 -21.77
N HIS A 446 4.19 -24.03 -23.08
CA HIS A 446 5.17 -23.49 -24.01
C HIS A 446 4.66 -22.14 -24.53
N LEU A 447 5.48 -21.10 -24.37
CA LEU A 447 5.18 -19.74 -24.84
C LEU A 447 6.09 -19.40 -26.01
N GLN A 448 5.50 -18.77 -27.02
CA GLN A 448 6.22 -18.16 -28.14
C GLN A 448 6.83 -16.82 -27.71
N PRO A 449 7.80 -16.25 -28.45
CA PRO A 449 8.29 -14.94 -28.11
C PRO A 449 7.24 -13.86 -28.43
N GLY A 450 7.02 -12.91 -27.53
CA GLY A 450 6.17 -11.74 -27.76
C GLY A 450 5.11 -11.49 -26.68
N PRO A 451 4.05 -10.75 -27.01
CA PRO A 451 2.99 -10.41 -26.07
C PRO A 451 2.08 -11.60 -25.78
N HIS A 452 1.63 -11.71 -24.53
CA HIS A 452 0.67 -12.73 -24.10
C HIS A 452 -0.42 -12.17 -23.20
N CYS A 453 -1.62 -12.75 -23.32
CA CYS A 453 -2.76 -12.49 -22.44
C CYS A 453 -3.05 -13.72 -21.58
N PHE A 454 -3.07 -13.53 -20.26
CA PHE A 454 -3.39 -14.57 -19.28
C PHE A 454 -4.73 -14.26 -18.64
N ASP A 455 -5.64 -15.23 -18.64
CA ASP A 455 -6.96 -15.13 -18.01
C ASP A 455 -7.10 -16.25 -16.97
N ALA A 456 -7.20 -15.89 -15.70
CA ALA A 456 -7.50 -16.83 -14.63
C ALA A 456 -8.99 -16.77 -14.26
N VAL A 457 -9.57 -17.95 -14.01
CA VAL A 457 -10.94 -18.10 -13.53
C VAL A 457 -10.95 -19.10 -12.38
N TRP A 458 -11.53 -18.70 -11.25
CA TRP A 458 -11.71 -19.54 -10.08
C TRP A 458 -13.20 -19.83 -9.85
N GLN A 459 -13.57 -21.10 -9.90
CA GLN A 459 -14.94 -21.57 -9.73
C GLN A 459 -15.10 -22.18 -8.35
N THR A 460 -16.19 -21.79 -7.68
CA THR A 460 -16.58 -22.27 -6.36
C THR A 460 -18.11 -22.36 -6.28
N THR A 461 -18.62 -23.20 -5.39
CA THR A 461 -20.04 -23.20 -4.98
C THR A 461 -20.29 -22.36 -3.72
N SER A 462 -19.22 -21.92 -3.04
CA SER A 462 -19.31 -21.08 -1.85
C SER A 462 -19.83 -19.68 -2.20
N LYS A 463 -20.71 -19.17 -1.34
CA LYS A 463 -21.21 -17.78 -1.42
C LYS A 463 -20.19 -16.76 -0.89
N GLU A 464 -19.22 -17.21 -0.09
CA GLU A 464 -18.19 -16.36 0.54
C GLU A 464 -17.05 -16.03 -0.43
N GLY A 465 -16.90 -16.79 -1.51
CA GLY A 465 -15.84 -16.65 -2.49
C GLY A 465 -15.00 -17.92 -2.63
N ALA A 466 -14.03 -17.91 -3.55
CA ALA A 466 -13.19 -19.08 -3.81
C ALA A 466 -11.96 -19.14 -2.91
N GLY A 467 -11.36 -17.99 -2.58
CA GLY A 467 -10.09 -17.87 -1.86
C GLY A 467 -9.35 -16.59 -2.24
N ASN A 468 -8.11 -16.44 -1.75
CA ASN A 468 -7.21 -15.35 -2.13
C ASN A 468 -6.09 -15.90 -3.02
N LEU A 469 -5.81 -15.18 -4.12
CA LEU A 469 -4.72 -15.50 -5.04
C LEU A 469 -3.54 -14.57 -4.77
N ARG A 470 -2.41 -15.11 -4.28
CA ARG A 470 -1.19 -14.33 -4.08
C ARG A 470 -0.51 -14.03 -5.41
N ASN A 471 -0.34 -15.03 -6.26
CA ASN A 471 0.15 -14.91 -7.63
C ASN A 471 0.07 -16.25 -8.40
N ILE A 472 0.34 -16.17 -9.70
CA ILE A 472 0.70 -17.30 -10.55
C ILE A 472 2.14 -17.09 -11.02
N ARG A 473 3.01 -18.07 -10.83
CA ARG A 473 4.41 -18.04 -11.23
C ARG A 473 4.61 -18.96 -12.43
N LEU A 474 5.18 -18.45 -13.49
CA LEU A 474 5.66 -19.23 -14.63
C LEU A 474 7.17 -19.35 -14.50
N VAL A 475 7.66 -20.52 -14.09
CA VAL A 475 9.08 -20.77 -13.85
C VAL A 475 9.69 -21.46 -15.05
N ARG A 476 10.68 -20.83 -15.69
CA ARG A 476 11.33 -21.38 -16.88
C ARG A 476 12.07 -22.67 -16.53
N MET A 477 11.84 -23.75 -17.28
CA MET A 477 12.36 -25.08 -16.93
C MET A 477 13.90 -25.15 -16.86
N THR A 478 14.59 -24.33 -17.65
CA THR A 478 16.06 -24.21 -17.62
C THR A 478 16.57 -23.69 -16.28
N ALA A 479 15.81 -22.82 -15.59
CA ALA A 479 16.14 -22.31 -14.27
C ALA A 479 15.85 -23.31 -13.14
N ARG A 480 15.01 -24.33 -13.39
CA ARG A 480 14.70 -25.38 -12.41
C ARG A 480 15.87 -26.34 -12.21
N LYS A 481 16.63 -26.64 -13.27
CA LYS A 481 17.83 -27.48 -13.21
C LYS A 481 18.95 -26.86 -12.36
N SER A 482 19.02 -25.53 -12.26
CA SER A 482 19.96 -24.85 -11.36
C SER A 482 19.47 -24.77 -9.90
N MET A 483 18.15 -24.67 -9.67
CA MET A 483 17.57 -24.64 -8.31
C MET A 483 17.49 -26.02 -7.64
N ALA A 484 17.23 -27.10 -8.39
CA ALA A 484 17.22 -28.47 -7.85
C ALA A 484 18.59 -28.92 -7.30
N LYS A 485 19.68 -28.25 -7.68
CA LYS A 485 21.02 -28.46 -7.10
C LYS A 485 21.23 -27.73 -5.76
N ALA A 486 20.33 -26.81 -5.38
CA ALA A 486 20.44 -25.97 -4.19
C ALA A 486 19.37 -26.28 -3.11
N ALA A 487 18.36 -27.08 -3.42
CA ALA A 487 17.15 -27.24 -2.60
C ALA A 487 17.10 -28.52 -1.74
N ASP A 488 18.22 -29.22 -1.53
CA ASP A 488 18.32 -30.22 -0.46
C ASP A 488 18.37 -29.51 0.91
N GLY A 489 17.21 -29.01 1.36
CA GLY A 489 17.01 -28.51 2.73
C GLY A 489 16.29 -27.17 2.84
N ALA A 490 14.96 -27.14 2.66
CA ALA A 490 14.10 -26.16 3.36
C ALA A 490 12.63 -26.57 3.31
N ILE A 491 12.03 -26.78 4.48
CA ILE A 491 10.58 -26.82 4.69
C ILE A 491 10.14 -25.37 4.92
N LEU A 492 9.18 -24.87 4.16
CA LEU A 492 8.59 -23.55 4.40
C LEU A 492 7.77 -23.59 5.70
N ALA A 493 8.09 -22.69 6.63
CA ALA A 493 7.50 -22.61 7.95
C ALA A 493 6.08 -22.00 7.94
N ASP A 494 5.30 -22.41 8.93
CA ASP A 494 3.88 -22.14 9.16
C ASP A 494 3.59 -20.64 9.40
N ASP A 495 2.74 -20.03 8.57
CA ASP A 495 2.29 -18.64 8.70
C ASP A 495 1.23 -18.51 9.82
N GLY A 496 1.69 -18.57 11.06
CA GLY A 496 0.88 -18.33 12.26
C GLY A 496 0.72 -16.84 12.58
N ALA A 497 0.19 -16.02 11.68
CA ALA A 497 -0.27 -14.68 12.04
C ALA A 497 -1.68 -14.78 12.62
N LYS A 498 -1.78 -14.91 13.95
CA LYS A 498 -3.05 -14.65 14.64
C LYS A 498 -3.44 -13.20 14.35
N ALA A 499 -4.56 -13.02 13.64
CA ALA A 499 -5.29 -11.77 13.68
C ALA A 499 -5.71 -11.54 15.13
N GLU A 500 -4.94 -10.73 15.87
CA GLU A 500 -5.47 -10.08 17.06
C GLU A 500 -6.61 -9.18 16.57
N LYS A 501 -7.84 -9.59 16.88
CA LYS A 501 -8.98 -8.68 16.85
C LYS A 501 -8.58 -7.46 17.68
N PRO A 502 -8.72 -6.23 17.18
CA PRO A 502 -8.66 -5.08 18.07
C PRO A 502 -9.79 -5.23 19.07
N ASP A 503 -9.41 -5.44 20.32
CA ASP A 503 -10.31 -5.31 21.45
C ASP A 503 -10.67 -3.82 21.51
N LEU A 504 -11.76 -3.45 20.83
CA LEU A 504 -12.44 -2.17 21.04
C LEU A 504 -13.10 -2.25 22.43
N ALA A 505 -12.25 -2.21 23.45
CA ALA A 505 -12.65 -1.94 24.80
C ALA A 505 -13.15 -0.50 24.84
N ARG A 506 -14.46 -0.42 25.03
CA ARG A 506 -15.23 0.72 25.52
C ARG A 506 -14.41 1.53 26.53
N ASP A 507 -14.01 2.72 26.12
CA ASP A 507 -13.94 3.92 26.96
C ASP A 507 -14.10 5.13 26.03
N ARG A 508 -15.37 5.42 25.72
CA ARG A 508 -15.88 6.77 25.46
C ARG A 508 -16.95 7.05 26.52
#